data_AF-A0A1C5F2U5-F1
#
_entry.id   AF-A0A1C5F2U5-F1
#
_cell.length_a   1.000
_cell.length_b   1.000
_cell.length_c   1.000
_cell.angle_alpha   90.00
_cell.angle_beta   90.00
_cell.angle_gamma   90.00
#
_symmetry.space_group_name_H-M   'P 1'
#
loop_
_entity.id
_entity.type
_entity.pdbx_description
1 polymer ?
#
loop_
_entity_poly.entity_id
_entity_poly.type
_entity_poly.pdbx_seq_one_letter_code
_entity_poly.pdbx_strand_id
1 'polypeptide(L)'
;MSDAEWAVVKGLLPVPGWLSGRGGRPEGYCHRQMIDAVRYLVDNGIKWRTMPADFPPWPRVYRLLARWRDTGLVTELHDRLREAV
;
A
#
# COMPACT_ATOMS: atom_id res chain seq x y z
N MET A 1 3.05 -2.45 -11.57
CA MET A 1 4.45 -2.25 -11.13
C MET A 1 5.31 -3.41 -11.60
N SER A 2 6.52 -3.12 -12.09
CA SER A 2 7.48 -4.16 -12.47
C SER A 2 8.06 -4.85 -11.24
N ASP A 3 8.69 -6.02 -11.42
CA ASP A 3 9.35 -6.72 -10.32
C ASP A 3 10.53 -5.93 -9.74
N ALA A 4 11.24 -5.17 -10.58
CA ALA A 4 12.35 -4.32 -10.15
C ALA A 4 11.87 -3.14 -9.30
N GLU A 5 10.80 -2.46 -9.72
CA GLU A 5 10.17 -1.41 -8.91
C GLU A 5 9.67 -1.98 -7.57
N TRP A 6 9.04 -3.16 -7.62
CA TRP A 6 8.55 -3.81 -6.40
C TRP A 6 9.67 -4.18 -5.44
N ALA A 7 10.84 -4.62 -5.93
CA ALA A 7 11.98 -4.93 -5.08
C ALA A 7 12.44 -3.73 -4.25
N VAL A 8 12.47 -2.53 -4.85
CA VAL A 8 12.79 -1.28 -4.16
C VAL A 8 11.71 -0.95 -3.13
N VAL A 9 10.44 -0.90 -3.56
CA VAL A 9 9.31 -0.57 -2.66
C VAL A 9 9.25 -1.52 -1.48
N LYS A 10 9.39 -2.83 -1.71
CA LYS A 10 9.35 -3.88 -0.70
C LYS A 10 10.42 -3.65 0.39
N GLY A 11 11.62 -3.25 0.01
CA GLY A 11 12.71 -2.97 0.95
C GLY A 11 12.46 -1.74 1.82
N LEU A 12 11.63 -0.81 1.34
CA LEU A 12 11.32 0.45 2.02
C LEU A 12 9.99 0.42 2.77
N LEU A 13 9.22 -0.66 2.66
CA LEU A 13 7.93 -0.78 3.34
C LEU A 13 8.09 -0.47 4.83
N PRO A 14 7.28 0.43 5.38
CA PRO A 14 7.27 0.65 6.81
C PRO A 14 6.87 -0.63 7.51
N VAL A 15 7.43 -0.89 8.69
CA VAL A 15 7.06 -2.07 9.48
C VAL A 15 5.71 -1.78 10.16
N PRO A 16 4.59 -2.38 9.72
CA PRO A 16 3.32 -2.11 10.35
C PRO A 16 3.32 -2.69 11.78
N GLY A 17 2.61 -2.02 12.70
CA GLY A 17 2.60 -2.37 14.13
C GLY A 17 2.26 -3.83 14.47
N TRP A 18 1.56 -4.56 13.59
CA TRP A 18 1.28 -5.99 13.77
C TRP A 18 2.51 -6.88 13.57
N LEU A 19 3.44 -6.49 12.68
CA LEU A 19 4.73 -7.18 12.49
C LEU A 19 5.66 -7.00 13.69
N SER A 20 5.48 -5.93 14.47
CA SER A 20 6.18 -5.66 15.74
C SER A 20 5.39 -6.09 16.99
N GLY A 21 4.36 -6.93 16.83
CA GLY A 21 3.58 -7.51 17.94
C GLY A 21 2.65 -6.54 18.67
N ARG A 22 2.48 -5.32 18.14
CA ARG A 22 1.66 -4.24 18.72
C ARG A 22 0.36 -3.98 17.92
N GLY A 23 -0.01 -4.88 17.01
CA GLY A 23 -1.14 -4.69 16.09
C GLY A 23 -2.11 -5.86 16.05
N GLY A 24 -3.31 -5.59 15.52
CA GLY A 24 -4.38 -6.57 15.33
C GLY A 24 -4.10 -7.58 14.21
N ARG A 25 -5.17 -8.22 13.70
CA ARG A 25 -5.09 -9.31 12.71
C ARG A 25 -4.19 -8.95 11.50
N PRO A 26 -3.27 -9.83 11.08
CA PRO A 26 -2.46 -9.65 9.89
C PRO A 26 -3.32 -9.37 8.66
N GLU A 27 -2.79 -8.56 7.76
CA GLU A 27 -3.43 -8.29 6.47
C GLU A 27 -3.44 -9.57 5.63
N GLY A 28 -4.62 -10.07 5.28
CA GLY A 28 -4.76 -11.29 4.48
C GLY A 28 -4.44 -11.13 3.00
N TYR A 29 -3.90 -9.99 2.57
CA TYR A 29 -3.61 -9.67 1.17
C TYR A 29 -2.12 -9.40 0.98
N CYS A 30 -1.61 -9.74 -0.21
CA CYS A 30 -0.25 -9.42 -0.61
C CYS A 30 -0.08 -7.89 -0.65
N HIS A 31 0.87 -7.34 0.13
CA HIS A 31 1.16 -5.90 0.13
C HIS A 31 1.42 -5.35 -1.28
N ARG A 32 2.04 -6.14 -2.17
CA ARG A 32 2.25 -5.76 -3.56
C ARG A 32 0.94 -5.42 -4.25
N GLN A 33 -0.03 -6.32 -4.21
CA GLN A 33 -1.33 -6.14 -4.87
C GLN A 33 -2.08 -4.91 -4.31
N MET A 34 -1.95 -4.66 -3.02
CA MET A 34 -2.60 -3.52 -2.39
C MET A 34 -1.95 -2.20 -2.83
N ILE A 35 -0.62 -2.14 -2.89
CA ILE A 35 0.12 -0.96 -3.34
C ILE A 35 -0.05 -0.74 -4.84
N ASP A 36 -0.06 -1.81 -5.64
CA ASP A 36 -0.38 -1.75 -7.07
C ASP A 36 -1.78 -1.16 -7.29
N ALA A 37 -2.79 -1.58 -6.51
CA ALA A 37 -4.14 -1.03 -6.59
C ALA A 37 -4.19 0.47 -6.23
N VAL A 38 -3.44 0.90 -5.20
CA VAL A 38 -3.33 2.32 -4.84
C VAL A 38 -2.60 3.11 -5.93
N ARG A 39 -1.51 2.59 -6.49
CA ARG A 39 -0.77 3.24 -7.58
C ARG A 39 -1.66 3.39 -8.80
N TYR A 40 -2.39 2.34 -9.19
CA TYR A 40 -3.34 2.40 -10.29
C TYR A 40 -4.41 3.46 -10.07
N LEU A 41 -4.98 3.53 -8.86
CA LEU A 41 -5.97 4.53 -8.48
C LEU A 41 -5.45 5.96 -8.67
N VAL A 42 -4.24 6.25 -8.17
CA VAL A 42 -3.64 7.59 -8.20
C VAL A 42 -3.22 7.98 -9.62
N ASP A 43 -2.61 7.04 -10.35
CA ASP A 43 -2.13 7.23 -11.72
C ASP A 43 -3.28 7.49 -12.71
N ASN A 44 -4.38 6.75 -12.57
CA ASN A 44 -5.51 6.81 -13.50
C ASN A 44 -6.64 7.73 -13.03
N GLY A 45 -6.58 8.25 -11.80
CA GLY A 45 -7.57 9.17 -11.24
C GLY A 45 -8.99 8.59 -11.12
N ILE A 46 -9.12 7.26 -10.98
CA ILE A 46 -10.43 6.60 -10.97
C ILE A 46 -11.17 6.80 -9.64
N LYS A 47 -12.48 6.53 -9.62
CA LYS A 47 -13.25 6.45 -8.38
C LYS A 47 -12.95 5.12 -7.68
N TRP A 48 -12.93 5.09 -6.35
CA TRP A 48 -12.76 3.85 -5.58
C TRP A 48 -13.72 2.72 -6.01
N ARG A 49 -15.00 3.05 -6.24
CA ARG A 49 -16.02 2.06 -6.64
C ARG A 49 -15.86 1.52 -8.06
N THR A 50 -15.02 2.14 -8.87
CA THR A 50 -14.73 1.69 -10.25
C THR A 50 -13.39 0.98 -10.35
N MET A 51 -12.80 0.58 -9.21
CA MET A 51 -11.58 -0.22 -9.19
C MET A 51 -11.80 -1.53 -9.96
N PRO A 52 -10.92 -1.85 -10.93
CA PRO A 52 -10.97 -3.10 -11.68
C PRO A 52 -11.00 -4.35 -10.77
N ALA A 53 -11.64 -5.42 -11.24
CA ALA A 53 -11.91 -6.62 -10.45
C ALA A 53 -10.70 -7.57 -10.30
N ASP A 54 -9.64 -7.34 -11.07
CA ASP A 54 -8.32 -7.98 -10.95
C ASP A 54 -7.55 -7.49 -9.71
N PHE A 55 -7.89 -6.32 -9.17
CA PHE A 55 -7.37 -5.82 -7.90
C PHE A 55 -8.16 -6.38 -6.70
N PRO A 56 -7.54 -6.37 -5.49
CA PRO A 56 -8.28 -6.63 -4.26
C PRO A 56 -9.51 -5.71 -4.13
N PRO A 57 -10.60 -6.17 -3.50
CA PRO A 57 -11.81 -5.37 -3.38
C PRO A 57 -11.53 -3.97 -2.81
N TRP A 58 -12.04 -2.93 -3.49
CA TRP A 58 -11.78 -1.53 -3.13
C TRP A 58 -11.99 -1.19 -1.64
N PRO A 59 -12.96 -1.75 -0.88
CA PRO A 59 -13.12 -1.40 0.53
C PRO A 59 -11.92 -1.82 1.38
N ARG A 60 -11.22 -2.89 0.96
CA ARG A 60 -10.03 -3.38 1.65
C ARG A 60 -8.82 -2.53 1.32
N VAL A 61 -8.63 -2.18 0.05
CA VAL A 61 -7.57 -1.27 -0.41
C VAL A 61 -7.71 0.09 0.29
N TYR A 62 -8.94 0.62 0.31
CA TYR A 62 -9.25 1.86 1.04
C TYR A 62 -8.92 1.75 2.53
N ARG A 63 -9.35 0.67 3.21
CA ARG A 63 -9.09 0.50 4.64
C ARG A 63 -7.60 0.41 4.96
N LEU A 64 -6.81 -0.25 4.10
CA LEU A 64 -5.36 -0.27 4.24
C LEU A 64 -4.78 1.13 4.15
N LEU A 65 -5.10 1.84 3.06
CA LEU A 65 -4.56 3.17 2.79
C LEU A 65 -4.98 4.17 3.87
N ALA A 66 -6.24 4.15 4.29
CA ALA A 66 -6.74 4.99 5.38
C ALA A 66 -5.98 4.73 6.68
N ARG A 67 -5.82 3.46 7.07
CA ARG A 67 -5.05 3.11 8.27
C ARG A 67 -3.61 3.58 8.16
N TRP A 68 -2.95 3.34 7.03
CA TRP A 68 -1.56 3.76 6.81
C TRP A 68 -1.41 5.28 6.88
N ARG A 69 -2.34 6.02 6.27
CA ARG A 69 -2.39 7.48 6.35
C ARG A 69 -2.52 7.96 7.79
N ASP A 70 -3.48 7.39 8.53
CA ASP A 70 -3.76 7.79 9.91
C ASP A 70 -2.58 7.46 10.85
N THR A 71 -1.79 6.44 10.52
CA THR A 71 -0.55 6.07 11.24
C THR A 71 0.72 6.75 10.71
N GLY A 72 0.64 7.60 9.68
CA GLY A 72 1.80 8.26 9.06
C GLY A 72 2.64 7.38 8.12
N LEU A 73 2.31 6.10 7.97
CA LEU A 73 3.06 5.14 7.15
C LEU A 73 3.06 5.47 5.66
N VAL A 74 2.03 6.16 5.15
CA VAL A 74 2.02 6.63 3.75
C VAL A 74 3.13 7.67 3.53
N THR A 75 3.22 8.64 4.43
CA THR A 75 4.24 9.70 4.39
C THR A 75 5.63 9.09 4.56
N GLU A 76 5.81 8.20 5.53
CA GLU A 76 7.07 7.50 5.76
C GLU A 76 7.54 6.71 4.53
N LEU A 77 6.65 5.96 3.88
CA LEU A 77 7.00 5.24 2.64
C LEU A 77 7.38 6.21 1.51
N HIS A 78 6.63 7.30 1.36
CA HIS A 78 6.89 8.31 0.35
C HIS A 78 8.26 8.98 0.55
N ASP A 79 8.59 9.35 1.79
CA ASP A 79 9.86 10.01 2.12
C ASP A 79 11.05 9.05 1.90
N ARG A 80 10.93 7.79 2.34
CA ARG A 80 11.93 6.76 2.06
C ARG A 80 12.16 6.54 0.56
N LEU A 81 11.10 6.57 -0.24
CA LEU A 81 11.21 6.44 -1.70
C LEU A 81 11.91 7.67 -2.31
N ARG A 82 11.63 8.87 -1.80
CA ARG A 82 12.25 10.11 -2.26
C ARG A 82 13.74 10.19 -1.91
N GLU A 83 14.15 9.61 -0.79
CA GLU A 83 15.57 9.54 -0.40
C GLU A 83 16.37 8.48 -1.19
N ALA A 84 15.69 7.47 -1.72
CA ALA A 84 16.30 6.35 -2.42
C ALA A 84 16.49 6.57 -3.94
N VAL A 85 15.92 7.65 -4.50
CA VAL A 85 15.93 7.99 -5.94
C VAL A 85 16.54 9.36 -6.14
#